data_AF-A0A8H4VJI6-F1
#
_entry.id   AF-A0A8H4VJI6-F1
#
_cell.length_a   1.000
_cell.length_b   1.000
_cell.length_c   1.000
_cell.angle_alpha   90.00
_cell.angle_beta   90.00
_cell.angle_gamma   90.00
#
_symmetry.space_group_name_H-M   'P 1'
#
loop_
_entity.id
_entity.type
_entity.pdbx_description
1 polymer ?
#
loop_
_entity_poly.entity_id
_entity_poly.type
_entity_poly.pdbx_seq_one_letter_code
_entity_poly.pdbx_strand_id
1 'polypeptide(L)'
;MTGYPSPEHLAPEDVPPLLDRLLVLLENLSSTGLPTKPLTPGPDVSIYRPFMNYECNAEHLEMTGTRGGALNMYLEHFFGFEARTKGDGILPIKESGPAVCALHSVLRDHHLEAPHDNVVKKWIIDILKASEKVYKEHDVPLPVPAFNAASLPSVVARPISDAQKTSPSLTPSSGLGKRPRSSSTSDKRVNETEEKPGPVKKSKSFTVMTTGINKVSSVGSR
;
A
#
# COMPACT_ATOMS: atom_id res chain seq x y z
N MET A 1 16.11 -6.11 -1.60
CA MET A 1 14.64 -5.91 -1.49
C MET A 1 14.21 -6.59 -0.21
N THR A 2 13.59 -5.82 0.68
CA THR A 2 12.98 -6.32 1.92
C THR A 2 11.88 -7.31 1.55
N GLY A 3 12.04 -8.55 2.01
CA GLY A 3 11.03 -9.59 1.83
C GLY A 3 9.92 -9.38 2.86
N TYR A 4 8.99 -8.47 2.58
CA TYR A 4 7.77 -8.36 3.40
C TYR A 4 6.97 -9.67 3.31
N PRO A 5 6.44 -10.20 4.42
CA PRO A 5 5.62 -11.40 4.40
C PRO A 5 4.34 -11.15 3.58
N SER A 6 3.72 -12.24 3.12
CA SER A 6 2.40 -12.14 2.47
C SER A 6 1.36 -11.65 3.49
N PRO A 7 0.37 -10.83 3.09
CA PRO A 7 -0.63 -10.27 4.01
C PRO A 7 -1.37 -11.35 4.83
N GLU A 8 -1.59 -12.54 4.25
CA GLU A 8 -2.29 -13.64 4.92
C GLU A 8 -1.47 -14.28 6.06
N HIS A 9 -0.15 -14.12 6.02
CA HIS A 9 0.78 -14.65 7.03
C HIS A 9 1.25 -13.60 8.04
N LEU A 10 0.85 -12.34 7.85
CA LEU A 10 1.23 -11.25 8.73
C LEU A 10 0.29 -11.24 9.94
N ALA A 11 0.83 -11.53 11.12
CA ALA A 11 0.06 -11.48 12.36
C ALA A 11 -0.31 -10.03 12.70
N PRO A 12 -1.49 -9.75 13.30
CA PRO A 12 -1.90 -8.39 13.62
C PRO A 12 -0.89 -7.60 14.48
N GLU A 13 -0.17 -8.27 15.37
CA GLU A 13 0.87 -7.72 16.24
C GLU A 13 2.15 -7.29 15.51
N ASP A 14 2.38 -7.83 14.31
CA ASP A 14 3.53 -7.46 13.47
C ASP A 14 3.24 -6.24 12.58
N VAL A 15 1.98 -5.81 12.48
CA VAL A 15 1.58 -4.66 11.65
C VAL A 15 1.97 -3.31 12.25
N PRO A 16 1.84 -3.04 13.57
CA PRO A 16 2.24 -1.74 14.14
C PRO A 16 3.71 -1.36 13.84
N PRO A 17 4.71 -2.25 13.97
CA PRO A 17 6.08 -1.93 13.55
C PRO A 17 6.21 -1.56 12.06
N LEU A 18 5.38 -2.13 11.19
CA LEU A 18 5.34 -1.78 9.77
C LEU A 18 4.71 -0.40 9.54
N LEU A 19 3.67 -0.04 10.29
CA LEU A 19 3.08 1.30 10.27
C LEU A 19 4.07 2.35 10.79
N ASP A 20 4.77 2.07 11.89
CA ASP A 20 5.82 2.95 12.40
C ASP A 20 6.94 3.14 11.35
N ARG A 21 7.33 2.05 10.69
CA ARG A 21 8.29 2.09 9.57
C ARG A 21 7.78 2.97 8.44
N LEU A 22 6.50 2.81 8.07
CA LEU A 22 5.88 3.59 7.01
C LEU A 22 5.87 5.07 7.35
N LEU A 23 5.48 5.44 8.57
CA LEU A 23 5.46 6.82 9.03
C LEU A 23 6.85 7.47 8.89
N VAL A 24 7.89 6.81 9.38
CA VAL A 24 9.28 7.31 9.26
C VAL A 24 9.68 7.54 7.80
N LEU A 25 9.31 6.63 6.89
CA LEU A 25 9.59 6.79 5.47
C LEU A 25 8.83 7.98 4.88
N LEU A 26 7.53 8.11 5.16
CA LEU A 26 6.70 9.19 4.60
C LEU A 26 7.11 10.57 5.12
N GLU A 27 7.43 10.70 6.41
CA GLU A 27 7.87 11.96 7.03
C GLU A 27 9.21 12.43 6.48
N ASN A 28 10.09 11.51 6.08
CA ASN A 28 11.41 11.83 5.55
C ASN A 28 11.43 11.88 4.01
N LEU A 29 10.30 11.78 3.30
CA LEU A 29 10.29 11.81 1.83
C LEU A 29 10.83 13.11 1.25
N SER A 30 10.80 14.23 1.99
CA SER A 30 11.38 15.49 1.52
C SER A 30 12.90 15.38 1.26
N SER A 31 13.60 14.42 1.89
CA SER A 31 15.02 14.22 1.67
C SER A 31 15.35 13.60 0.30
N THR A 32 14.37 13.02 -0.41
CA THR A 32 14.58 12.41 -1.74
C THR A 32 14.55 13.44 -2.87
N GLY A 33 14.21 14.70 -2.57
CA GLY A 33 14.04 15.75 -3.57
C GLY A 33 12.67 15.73 -4.27
N LEU A 34 11.73 14.89 -3.81
CA LEU A 34 10.34 14.98 -4.26
C LEU A 34 9.72 16.33 -3.87
N PRO A 35 8.93 16.95 -4.77
CA PRO A 35 8.35 18.26 -4.52
C PRO A 35 7.40 18.22 -3.32
N THR A 36 7.56 19.18 -2.40
CA THR A 36 6.57 19.40 -1.33
C THR A 36 5.43 20.23 -1.88
N LYS A 37 4.23 19.67 -1.94
CA LYS A 37 3.06 20.36 -2.49
C LYS A 37 2.24 21.06 -1.38
N PRO A 38 1.72 22.27 -1.64
CA PRO A 38 0.91 23.00 -0.68
C PRO A 38 -0.42 22.30 -0.40
N LEU A 39 -0.94 22.51 0.81
CA LEU A 39 -2.26 22.03 1.25
C LEU A 39 -3.39 22.98 0.85
N THR A 40 -3.06 24.26 0.59
CA THR A 40 -4.05 25.29 0.23
C THR A 40 -4.61 25.02 -1.17
N PRO A 41 -5.91 25.32 -1.41
CA PRO A 41 -6.49 25.23 -2.75
C PRO A 41 -5.68 26.06 -3.76
N GLY A 42 -5.36 25.46 -4.90
CA GLY A 42 -4.58 26.07 -5.96
C GLY A 42 -4.26 25.06 -7.06
N PRO A 43 -3.64 25.50 -8.17
CA PRO A 43 -3.27 24.62 -9.28
C PRO A 43 -2.23 23.56 -8.88
N ASP A 44 -1.46 23.83 -7.83
CA ASP A 44 -0.42 22.94 -7.28
C ASP A 44 -0.83 22.25 -5.98
N VAL A 45 -2.13 22.09 -5.72
CA VAL A 45 -2.57 21.38 -4.51
C VAL A 45 -2.09 19.92 -4.53
N SER A 46 -1.64 19.44 -3.37
CA SER A 46 -1.28 18.04 -3.17
C SER A 46 -2.39 17.09 -3.63
N ILE A 47 -2.03 16.07 -4.42
CA ILE A 47 -2.98 15.04 -4.86
C ILE A 47 -3.44 14.17 -3.68
N TYR A 48 -2.61 14.01 -2.64
CA TYR A 48 -2.94 13.22 -1.45
C TYR A 48 -3.80 13.98 -0.43
N ARG A 49 -4.14 15.25 -0.69
CA ARG A 49 -5.00 16.05 0.21
C ARG A 49 -6.29 15.34 0.65
N PRO A 50 -7.00 14.56 -0.19
CA PRO A 50 -8.19 13.83 0.23
C PRO A 50 -7.98 12.87 1.41
N PHE A 51 -6.76 12.40 1.66
CA PHE A 51 -6.46 11.51 2.79
C PHE A 51 -6.43 12.24 4.15
N MET A 52 -6.22 13.56 4.18
CA MET A 52 -6.08 14.31 5.45
C MET A 52 -7.34 14.30 6.31
N ASN A 53 -8.51 14.25 5.67
CA ASN A 53 -9.80 14.13 6.32
C ASN A 53 -10.58 13.00 5.64
N TYR A 54 -9.91 11.87 5.44
CA TYR A 54 -10.53 10.73 4.80
C TYR A 54 -11.74 10.27 5.61
N GLU A 55 -12.88 10.18 4.95
CA GLU A 55 -14.07 9.55 5.46
C GLU A 55 -14.44 8.39 4.56
N CYS A 56 -14.89 7.28 5.17
CA CYS A 56 -15.33 6.12 4.43
C CYS A 56 -16.58 6.50 3.62
N ASN A 57 -16.50 6.40 2.29
CA ASN A 57 -17.64 6.67 1.42
C ASN A 57 -18.77 5.66 1.71
N ALA A 58 -19.97 6.16 2.01
CA ALA A 58 -21.13 5.34 2.37
C ALA A 58 -21.57 4.39 1.24
N GLU A 59 -21.50 4.81 -0.03
CA GLU A 59 -21.83 3.99 -1.20
C GLU A 59 -20.83 2.83 -1.35
N HIS A 60 -19.53 3.10 -1.17
CA HIS A 60 -18.52 2.05 -1.20
C HIS A 60 -18.68 1.08 -0.03
N LEU A 61 -19.06 1.58 1.15
CA LEU A 61 -19.32 0.75 2.32
C LEU A 61 -20.54 -0.14 2.12
N GLU A 62 -21.62 0.38 1.55
CA GLU A 62 -22.81 -0.39 1.19
C GLU A 62 -22.47 -1.49 0.17
N MET A 63 -21.70 -1.14 -0.87
CA MET A 63 -21.37 -2.10 -1.93
C MET A 63 -20.41 -3.20 -1.46
N THR A 64 -19.45 -2.88 -0.60
CA THR A 64 -18.41 -3.84 -0.17
C THR A 64 -18.73 -4.52 1.16
N GLY A 65 -19.69 -3.99 1.92
CA GLY A 65 -20.11 -4.49 3.23
C GLY A 65 -19.09 -4.32 4.36
N THR A 66 -17.89 -3.80 4.08
CA THR A 66 -16.81 -3.63 5.07
C THR A 66 -16.03 -2.35 4.82
N ARG A 67 -15.48 -1.75 5.87
CA ARG A 67 -14.66 -0.53 5.73
C ARG A 67 -13.34 -0.80 5.01
N GLY A 68 -12.73 -1.96 5.22
CA GLY A 68 -11.53 -2.37 4.47
C GLY A 68 -11.80 -2.54 2.98
N GLY A 69 -12.96 -3.12 2.61
CA GLY A 69 -13.41 -3.18 1.22
C GLY A 69 -13.65 -1.78 0.61
N ALA A 70 -14.30 -0.89 1.35
CA ALA A 70 -14.54 0.49 0.90
C ALA A 70 -13.24 1.29 0.73
N LEU A 71 -12.29 1.11 1.66
CA LEU A 71 -10.94 1.67 1.54
C LEU A 71 -10.21 1.10 0.32
N ASN A 72 -10.32 -0.20 0.04
CA ASN A 72 -9.71 -0.80 -1.14
C ASN A 72 -10.18 -0.13 -2.42
N MET A 73 -11.49 0.02 -2.59
CA MET A 73 -12.05 0.71 -3.75
C MET A 73 -11.52 2.13 -3.88
N TYR A 74 -11.46 2.86 -2.76
CA TYR A 74 -10.96 4.23 -2.75
C TYR A 74 -9.49 4.29 -3.19
N LEU A 75 -8.64 3.42 -2.64
CA LEU A 75 -7.22 3.35 -2.97
C LEU A 75 -6.98 2.87 -4.41
N GLU A 76 -7.76 1.92 -4.92
CA GLU A 76 -7.70 1.48 -6.32
C GLU A 76 -8.11 2.58 -7.29
N HIS A 77 -9.12 3.37 -6.94
CA HIS A 77 -9.51 4.53 -7.72
C HIS A 77 -8.41 5.60 -7.71
N PHE A 78 -7.84 5.89 -6.54
CA PHE A 78 -6.83 6.93 -6.35
C PHE A 78 -5.51 6.61 -7.05
N PHE A 79 -4.94 5.43 -6.80
CA PHE A 79 -3.66 5.02 -7.39
C PHE A 79 -3.79 4.48 -8.82
N GLY A 80 -5.02 4.18 -9.23
CA GLY A 80 -5.34 3.54 -10.50
C GLY A 80 -5.12 2.03 -10.45
N PHE A 81 -6.06 1.29 -11.01
CA PHE A 81 -5.96 -0.17 -11.16
C PHE A 81 -4.74 -0.59 -12.00
N GLU A 82 -4.31 0.27 -12.92
CA GLU A 82 -3.16 0.01 -13.79
C GLU A 82 -1.85 -0.07 -13.04
N ALA A 83 -1.69 0.66 -11.92
CA ALA A 83 -0.48 0.60 -11.10
C ALA A 83 -0.19 -0.82 -10.57
N ARG A 84 -1.21 -1.70 -10.51
CA ARG A 84 -1.08 -3.11 -10.14
C ARG A 84 -0.93 -4.06 -11.33
N THR A 85 -1.47 -3.71 -12.49
CA THR A 85 -1.58 -4.64 -13.63
C THR A 85 -0.58 -4.38 -14.75
N LYS A 86 0.00 -3.17 -14.82
CA LYS A 86 0.94 -2.77 -15.86
C LYS A 86 2.13 -2.03 -15.22
N GLY A 87 3.28 -2.69 -15.14
CA GLY A 87 4.51 -2.12 -14.58
C GLY A 87 5.20 -3.06 -13.60
N ASP A 88 6.07 -2.51 -12.75
CA ASP A 88 6.70 -3.23 -11.64
C ASP A 88 5.75 -3.51 -10.47
N GLY A 89 4.48 -3.10 -10.60
CA GLY A 89 3.42 -3.31 -9.61
C GLY A 89 3.52 -2.38 -8.40
N ILE A 90 4.36 -1.33 -8.47
CA ILE A 90 4.62 -0.44 -7.34
C ILE A 90 3.86 0.88 -7.51
N LEU A 91 3.17 1.29 -6.45
CA LEU A 91 2.38 2.52 -6.41
C LEU A 91 3.28 3.74 -6.60
N PRO A 92 2.97 4.67 -7.51
CA PRO A 92 3.80 5.86 -7.69
C PRO A 92 3.57 6.86 -6.55
N ILE A 93 4.63 7.22 -5.83
CA ILE A 93 4.65 8.34 -4.89
C ILE A 93 5.43 9.48 -5.52
N LYS A 94 4.74 10.59 -5.82
CA LYS A 94 5.26 11.67 -6.69
C LYS A 94 5.52 13.00 -5.97
N GLU A 95 5.16 13.11 -4.71
CA GLU A 95 5.31 14.32 -3.90
C GLU A 95 5.66 13.95 -2.45
N SER A 96 6.08 14.94 -1.67
CA SER A 96 6.38 14.83 -0.24
C SER A 96 5.51 15.78 0.57
N GLY A 97 5.43 15.54 1.89
CA GLY A 97 4.81 16.47 2.84
C GLY A 97 3.60 15.91 3.60
N PRO A 98 2.88 16.76 4.34
CA PRO A 98 1.87 16.34 5.32
C PRO A 98 0.70 15.54 4.72
N ALA A 99 0.29 15.87 3.49
CA ALA A 99 -0.82 15.18 2.83
C ALA A 99 -0.49 13.72 2.50
N VAL A 100 0.75 13.42 2.09
CA VAL A 100 1.20 12.04 1.86
C VAL A 100 1.23 11.29 3.19
N CYS A 101 1.70 11.94 4.26
CA CYS A 101 1.75 11.34 5.59
C CYS A 101 0.37 10.95 6.13
N ALA A 102 -0.71 11.60 5.67
CA ALA A 102 -2.07 11.24 6.05
C ALA A 102 -2.45 9.81 5.64
N LEU A 103 -1.82 9.22 4.62
CA LEU A 103 -2.00 7.80 4.28
C LEU A 103 -1.72 6.89 5.47
N HIS A 104 -0.68 7.18 6.27
CA HIS A 104 -0.35 6.40 7.45
C HIS A 104 -1.50 6.43 8.47
N SER A 105 -2.08 7.60 8.75
CA SER A 105 -3.19 7.73 9.70
C SER A 105 -4.40 6.92 9.24
N VAL A 106 -4.77 7.02 7.95
CA VAL A 106 -5.90 6.27 7.39
C VAL A 106 -5.70 4.76 7.52
N LEU A 107 -4.51 4.25 7.17
CA LEU A 107 -4.22 2.82 7.25
C LEU A 107 -4.17 2.33 8.70
N ARG A 108 -3.59 3.12 9.61
CA ARG A 108 -3.54 2.82 11.04
C ARG A 108 -4.94 2.70 11.62
N ASP A 109 -5.83 3.66 11.32
CA ASP A 109 -7.19 3.67 11.84
C ASP A 109 -7.98 2.44 11.35
N HIS A 110 -7.86 2.08 10.07
CA HIS A 110 -8.53 0.89 9.52
C HIS A 110 -7.94 -0.42 10.08
N HIS A 111 -6.63 -0.47 10.33
CA HIS A 111 -6.00 -1.64 10.97
C HIS A 111 -6.44 -1.78 12.43
N LEU A 112 -6.57 -0.69 13.18
CA LEU A 112 -7.07 -0.73 14.56
C LEU A 112 -8.52 -1.23 14.62
N GLU A 113 -9.35 -0.86 13.65
CA GLU A 113 -10.75 -1.30 13.57
C GLU A 113 -10.89 -2.77 13.11
N ALA A 114 -10.03 -3.22 12.19
CA ALA A 114 -10.06 -4.57 11.66
C ALA A 114 -8.64 -5.18 11.54
N PRO A 115 -8.02 -5.62 12.66
CA PRO A 115 -6.61 -6.04 12.67
C PRO A 115 -6.29 -7.28 11.82
N HIS A 116 -7.31 -8.07 11.49
CA HIS A 116 -7.20 -9.28 10.68
C HIS A 116 -7.51 -9.05 9.20
N ASP A 117 -7.84 -7.82 8.78
CA ASP A 117 -8.17 -7.52 7.39
C ASP A 117 -6.92 -7.56 6.49
N ASN A 118 -6.85 -8.60 5.66
CA ASN A 118 -5.72 -8.81 4.74
C ASN A 118 -5.64 -7.72 3.66
N VAL A 119 -6.74 -7.05 3.33
CA VAL A 119 -6.76 -5.96 2.37
C VAL A 119 -6.03 -4.75 2.93
N VAL A 120 -6.28 -4.39 4.18
CA VAL A 120 -5.57 -3.30 4.88
C VAL A 120 -4.09 -3.62 5.01
N LYS A 121 -3.75 -4.82 5.48
CA LYS A 121 -2.36 -5.29 5.58
C LYS A 121 -1.62 -5.22 4.24
N LYS A 122 -2.30 -5.63 3.15
CA LYS A 122 -1.75 -5.54 1.80
C LYS A 122 -1.43 -4.10 1.40
N TRP A 123 -2.33 -3.16 1.65
CA TRP A 123 -2.10 -1.75 1.32
C TRP A 123 -0.95 -1.15 2.13
N ILE A 124 -0.80 -1.50 3.41
CA ILE A 124 0.35 -1.10 4.23
C ILE A 124 1.66 -1.58 3.57
N ILE A 125 1.75 -2.85 3.17
CA ILE A 125 2.93 -3.41 2.51
C ILE A 125 3.19 -2.78 1.15
N ASP A 126 2.15 -2.57 0.33
CA ASP A 126 2.28 -1.99 -1.01
C ASP A 126 2.82 -0.55 -0.93
N ILE A 127 2.32 0.24 0.01
CA ILE A 127 2.76 1.64 0.20
C ILE A 127 4.16 1.68 0.81
N LEU A 128 4.49 0.79 1.76
CA LEU A 128 5.87 0.64 2.25
C LEU A 128 6.87 0.38 1.13
N LYS A 129 6.57 -0.58 0.25
CA LYS A 129 7.41 -0.90 -0.91
C LYS A 129 7.53 0.30 -1.85
N ALA A 130 6.44 1.02 -2.08
CA ALA A 130 6.45 2.25 -2.86
C ALA A 130 7.35 3.32 -2.27
N SER A 131 7.26 3.57 -0.97
CA SER A 131 8.12 4.55 -0.29
C SER A 131 9.58 4.15 -0.38
N GLU A 132 9.93 2.89 -0.07
CA GLU A 132 11.32 2.40 -0.18
C GLU A 132 11.87 2.50 -1.61
N LYS A 133 11.01 2.29 -2.61
CA LYS A 133 11.39 2.43 -4.02
C LYS A 133 11.78 3.87 -4.35
N VAL A 134 11.04 4.87 -3.86
CA VAL A 134 11.40 6.29 -4.06
C VAL A 134 12.80 6.58 -3.55
N TYR A 135 13.14 6.14 -2.33
CA TYR A 135 14.49 6.31 -1.78
C TYR A 135 15.55 5.68 -2.68
N LYS A 136 15.29 4.47 -3.18
CA LYS A 136 16.19 3.77 -4.10
C LYS A 136 16.34 4.47 -5.45
N GLU A 137 15.25 4.97 -6.04
CA GLU A 137 15.26 5.66 -7.34
C GLU A 137 16.02 6.99 -7.28
N HIS A 138 16.02 7.64 -6.12
CA HIS A 138 16.71 8.92 -5.88
C HIS A 138 18.09 8.77 -5.22
N ASP A 139 18.60 7.54 -5.07
CA ASP A 139 19.89 7.21 -4.43
C ASP A 139 20.06 7.81 -3.02
N VAL A 140 18.95 7.90 -2.28
CA VAL A 140 18.93 8.40 -0.90
C VAL A 140 18.89 7.23 0.08
N PRO A 141 19.77 7.19 1.09
CA PRO A 141 19.74 6.15 2.11
C PRO A 141 18.37 6.09 2.80
N LEU A 142 17.87 4.87 3.02
CA LEU A 142 16.65 4.68 3.79
C LEU A 142 16.85 5.25 5.21
N PRO A 143 15.93 6.10 5.71
CA PRO A 143 15.99 6.56 7.09
C PRO A 143 15.95 5.33 8.00
N VAL A 144 16.75 5.32 9.07
CA VAL A 144 16.68 4.26 10.08
C VAL A 144 15.76 4.77 11.18
N PRO A 145 14.77 4.00 11.65
CA PRO A 145 13.98 4.42 12.80
C PRO A 145 14.97 4.70 13.93
N ALA A 146 14.88 5.87 14.56
CA ALA A 146 15.65 6.13 15.76
C ALA A 146 15.14 5.16 16.84
N PHE A 147 15.73 3.96 16.89
CA PHE A 147 15.56 3.07 18.01
C PHE A 147 16.07 3.84 19.21
N ASN A 148 15.16 4.40 20.00
CA ASN A 148 15.48 5.03 21.26
C ASN A 148 16.11 3.94 22.15
N ALA A 149 17.42 3.80 22.06
CA ALA A 149 18.23 2.91 22.88
C ALA A 149 18.05 3.20 24.38
N ALA A 150 17.46 4.35 24.72
CA ALA A 150 17.08 4.76 26.07
C ALA A 150 15.94 3.93 26.70
N SER A 151 15.18 3.13 25.93
CA SER A 151 14.10 2.27 26.46
C SER A 151 14.43 0.78 26.47
N LEU A 152 15.70 0.39 26.30
CA LEU A 152 16.08 -0.94 26.75
C LEU A 152 16.10 -0.90 28.28
N PRO A 153 15.24 -1.66 28.99
CA PRO A 153 15.45 -1.86 30.41
C PRO A 153 16.87 -2.37 30.56
N SER A 154 17.70 -1.66 31.32
CA SER A 154 19.03 -2.13 31.68
C SER A 154 18.83 -3.50 32.33
N VAL A 155 19.04 -4.56 31.53
CA VAL A 155 19.07 -5.93 32.04
C VAL A 155 20.33 -5.96 32.87
N VAL A 156 20.16 -5.60 34.15
CA VAL A 156 21.16 -5.79 35.19
C VAL A 156 21.58 -7.24 35.06
N ALA A 157 22.81 -7.44 34.57
CA ALA A 157 23.42 -8.73 34.40
C ALA A 157 23.36 -9.44 35.74
N ARG A 158 22.39 -10.35 35.90
CA ARG A 158 22.36 -11.24 37.05
C ARG A 158 23.49 -12.24 36.84
N PRO A 159 24.46 -12.34 37.76
CA PRO A 159 25.52 -13.32 37.66
C PRO A 159 24.89 -14.72 37.65
N ILE A 160 25.13 -15.44 36.55
CA ILE A 160 24.76 -16.84 36.38
C ILE A 160 25.73 -17.64 37.26
N SER A 161 25.30 -17.98 38.47
CA SER A 161 25.95 -19.00 39.27
C SER A 161 25.49 -20.38 38.80
N ASP A 162 26.46 -21.10 38.25
CA ASP A 162 26.66 -22.55 38.15
C ASP A 162 25.54 -23.55 38.47
N ALA A 163 25.56 -24.58 37.60
CA ALA A 163 25.29 -25.99 37.83
C ALA A 163 23.83 -26.42 38.07
N GLN A 164 23.27 -27.16 37.10
CA GLN A 164 23.21 -28.61 37.26
C GLN A 164 22.94 -29.39 35.95
N LYS A 165 23.82 -30.38 35.79
CA LYS A 165 23.94 -31.44 34.80
C LYS A 165 22.88 -32.51 35.03
N THR A 166 22.00 -32.76 34.06
CA THR A 166 21.36 -34.08 33.83
C THR A 166 20.79 -34.19 32.40
N SER A 167 21.50 -34.90 31.53
CA SER A 167 20.91 -35.80 30.51
C SER A 167 20.53 -37.13 31.21
N PRO A 168 19.80 -38.12 30.63
CA PRO A 168 19.46 -38.33 29.21
C PRO A 168 18.01 -38.87 28.93
N SER A 169 17.63 -39.06 27.67
CA SER A 169 17.19 -40.37 27.13
C SER A 169 16.48 -40.26 25.77
N LEU A 170 16.84 -41.21 24.91
CA LEU A 170 16.36 -41.51 23.56
C LEU A 170 14.95 -42.11 23.56
N THR A 171 14.13 -41.76 22.56
CA THR A 171 13.22 -42.71 21.89
C THR A 171 12.96 -42.27 20.44
N PRO A 172 13.19 -43.14 19.44
CA PRO A 172 12.68 -42.96 18.09
C PRO A 172 11.31 -43.67 17.95
N SER A 173 10.32 -43.04 17.33
CA SER A 173 9.12 -43.76 16.88
C SER A 173 8.73 -43.35 15.48
N SER A 174 8.98 -44.29 14.58
CA SER A 174 8.55 -44.36 13.19
C SER A 174 7.03 -44.28 13.08
N GLY A 175 6.53 -43.37 12.23
CA GLY A 175 5.13 -43.26 11.88
C GLY A 175 4.97 -43.12 10.36
N LEU A 176 5.11 -44.23 9.64
CA LEU A 176 4.98 -44.34 8.20
C LEU A 176 3.48 -44.28 7.81
N GLY A 177 2.92 -43.07 7.70
CA GLY A 177 1.54 -42.84 7.28
C GLY A 177 1.42 -42.62 5.76
N LYS A 178 1.31 -43.70 5.00
CA LYS A 178 0.84 -43.66 3.60
C LYS A 178 -0.60 -43.15 3.58
N ARG A 179 -0.90 -42.07 2.84
CA ARG A 179 -2.28 -41.75 2.43
C ARG A 179 -2.37 -41.43 0.94
N PRO A 180 -3.47 -41.86 0.28
CA PRO A 180 -3.51 -42.14 -1.13
C PRO A 180 -3.77 -40.91 -2.00
N ARG A 181 -3.22 -41.04 -3.21
CA ARG A 181 -3.44 -40.25 -4.41
C ARG A 181 -4.91 -40.41 -4.85
N SER A 182 -5.71 -39.34 -4.77
CA SER A 182 -7.00 -39.26 -5.46
C SER A 182 -6.90 -38.20 -6.56
N SER A 183 -6.63 -38.71 -7.76
CA SER A 183 -6.91 -38.04 -9.03
C SER A 183 -8.42 -37.88 -9.19
N SER A 184 -8.90 -36.65 -9.23
CA SER A 184 -10.24 -36.33 -9.71
C SER A 184 -10.11 -35.31 -10.84
N THR A 185 -9.82 -35.84 -12.02
CA THR A 185 -10.07 -35.19 -13.29
C THR A 185 -11.57 -35.05 -13.44
N SER A 186 -12.09 -33.84 -13.26
CA SER A 186 -13.44 -33.50 -13.71
C SER A 186 -13.31 -32.55 -14.88
N ASP A 187 -13.26 -33.17 -16.06
CA ASP A 187 -13.66 -32.57 -17.33
C ASP A 187 -15.02 -31.89 -17.15
N LYS A 188 -15.02 -30.56 -17.14
CA LYS A 188 -16.24 -29.78 -17.35
C LYS A 188 -16.17 -29.14 -18.73
N ARG A 189 -16.64 -29.95 -19.67
CA ARG A 189 -17.05 -29.61 -21.03
C ARG A 189 -18.26 -28.66 -20.97
N VAL A 190 -18.41 -27.86 -22.03
CA VAL A 190 -19.60 -27.08 -22.49
C VAL A 190 -20.00 -25.88 -21.59
N ASN A 191 -20.17 -24.64 -22.08
CA ASN A 191 -20.67 -24.19 -23.39
C ASN A 191 -19.95 -22.93 -23.87
N GLU A 192 -19.40 -23.03 -25.08
CA GLU A 192 -19.05 -21.90 -25.94
C GLU A 192 -20.39 -21.30 -26.42
N THR A 193 -20.81 -20.18 -25.82
CA THR A 193 -21.91 -19.39 -26.37
C THR A 193 -21.28 -18.35 -27.27
N GLU A 194 -21.36 -18.63 -28.57
CA GLU A 194 -21.01 -17.75 -29.67
C GLU A 194 -21.92 -16.51 -29.62
N GLU A 195 -21.54 -15.50 -28.82
CA GLU A 195 -22.20 -14.20 -28.84
C GLU A 195 -21.69 -13.42 -30.07
N LYS A 196 -22.56 -13.33 -31.08
CA LYS A 196 -22.35 -12.54 -32.28
C LYS A 196 -21.95 -11.10 -31.93
N PRO A 197 -20.85 -10.55 -32.49
CA PRO A 197 -20.57 -9.13 -32.36
C PRO A 197 -21.65 -8.32 -33.09
N GLY A 198 -22.48 -7.62 -32.32
CA GLY A 198 -23.42 -6.62 -32.82
C GLY A 198 -22.71 -5.47 -33.52
N PRO A 199 -23.38 -4.78 -34.46
CA PRO A 199 -22.76 -3.76 -35.30
C PRO A 199 -22.27 -2.57 -34.47
N VAL A 200 -20.96 -2.31 -34.58
CA VAL A 200 -20.28 -1.12 -34.07
C VAL A 200 -20.94 0.12 -34.68
N LYS A 201 -21.71 0.83 -33.85
CA LYS A 201 -22.21 2.16 -34.20
C LYS A 201 -21.01 3.10 -34.29
N LYS A 202 -20.72 3.56 -35.51
CA LYS A 202 -19.71 4.58 -35.82
C LYS A 202 -20.01 5.84 -35.00
N SER A 203 -19.23 6.07 -33.94
CA SER A 203 -19.23 7.33 -33.23
C SER A 203 -18.70 8.42 -34.15
N LYS A 204 -19.52 9.47 -34.30
CA LYS A 204 -19.25 10.65 -35.11
C LYS A 204 -17.95 11.31 -34.65
N SER A 205 -17.05 11.54 -35.60
CA SER A 205 -15.89 12.41 -35.45
C SER A 205 -16.33 13.77 -34.92
N PHE A 206 -15.89 14.11 -33.71
CA PHE A 206 -16.09 15.44 -33.14
C PHE A 206 -14.92 16.31 -33.60
N THR A 207 -15.13 17.07 -34.68
CA THR A 207 -14.21 18.11 -35.13
C THR A 207 -14.27 19.27 -34.13
N VAL A 208 -13.24 19.40 -33.29
CA VAL A 208 -13.06 20.59 -32.44
C VAL A 208 -12.57 21.72 -33.35
N MET A 209 -13.44 22.69 -33.62
CA MET A 209 -13.05 23.94 -34.27
C MET A 209 -12.20 24.78 -33.32
N THR A 210 -10.95 24.97 -33.69
CA THR A 210 -10.02 25.95 -33.15
C THR A 210 -10.53 27.37 -33.43
N THR A 211 -10.95 28.08 -32.39
CA THR A 211 -11.04 29.55 -32.40
C THR A 211 -10.01 30.00 -31.36
N GLY A 212 -8.96 30.74 -31.67
CA GLY A 212 -8.93 31.94 -32.49
C GLY A 212 -8.45 33.06 -31.58
N ILE A 213 -7.12 33.19 -31.52
CA ILE A 213 -6.29 34.37 -31.21
C ILE A 213 -7.06 35.60 -30.70
N ASN A 214 -6.72 36.08 -29.50
CA ASN A 214 -6.80 37.51 -29.22
C ASN A 214 -5.54 37.99 -28.47
N LYS A 215 -4.64 38.58 -29.26
CA LYS A 215 -3.47 39.33 -28.81
C LYS A 215 -3.93 40.78 -28.64
N VAL A 216 -4.17 41.22 -27.41
CA VAL A 216 -4.39 42.65 -27.12
C VAL A 216 -3.07 43.25 -26.66
N SER A 217 -2.43 43.98 -27.58
CA SER A 217 -1.42 44.97 -27.28
C SER A 217 -2.12 46.27 -26.85
N SER A 218 -1.72 46.84 -25.71
CA SER A 218 -1.95 48.24 -25.35
C SER A 218 -0.87 48.57 -24.31
N VAL A 219 0.23 49.23 -24.68
CA VAL A 219 0.41 50.67 -24.93
C VAL A 219 -0.11 51.53 -23.79
N GLY A 220 0.78 51.73 -22.80
CA GLY A 220 1.26 53.05 -22.38
C GLY A 220 0.33 53.93 -21.54
N SER A 221 0.86 54.43 -20.40
CA SER A 221 1.02 55.87 -20.17
C SER A 221 1.78 56.17 -18.88
N ARG A 222 2.86 56.95 -19.05
CA ARG A 222 3.54 57.90 -18.14
C ARG A 222 4.22 57.38 -16.88
#